data_AF-A0A974YGB6-F1
#
_entry.id   AF-A0A974YGB6-F1
#
_cell.length_a   1.000
_cell.length_b   1.000
_cell.length_c   1.000
_cell.angle_alpha   90.00
_cell.angle_beta   90.00
_cell.angle_gamma   90.00
#
_symmetry.space_group_name_H-M   'P 1'
#
loop_
_entity.id
_entity.type
_entity.pdbx_description
1 polymer ?
#
loop_
_entity_poly.entity_id
_entity_poly.type
_entity_poly.pdbx_seq_one_letter_code
_entity_poly.pdbx_strand_id
1 'polypeptide(L)' 'MDDERSPIRFRLVLHRIDPEQGIRRFYSLMIERDLFGTVRLVRNWGRVWTPPGLQGFS' A
#
# COMPACT_ATOMS: atom_id res chain seq x y z
N MET A 1 9.32 -14.34 0.71
CA MET A 1 8.72 -15.46 -0.03
C MET A 1 8.60 -14.99 -1.47
N ASP A 2 9.70 -15.10 -2.21
CA ASP A 2 9.71 -14.82 -3.65
C ASP A 2 9.21 -16.09 -4.35
N ASP A 3 7.89 -16.20 -4.47
CA ASP A 3 7.28 -17.20 -5.33
C ASP A 3 7.31 -16.64 -6.76
N GLU A 4 8.06 -17.27 -7.67
CA GLU A 4 8.16 -16.88 -9.09
C GLU A 4 6.79 -16.79 -9.78
N ARG A 5 5.76 -17.41 -9.19
CA ARG A 5 4.37 -17.39 -9.67
C ARG A 5 3.53 -16.24 -9.09
N SER A 6 4.09 -15.39 -8.23
CA SER A 6 3.37 -14.23 -7.71
C SER A 6 2.99 -13.30 -8.88
N PRO A 7 1.69 -12.98 -9.06
CA PRO A 7 1.28 -12.02 -10.07
C PRO A 7 1.85 -10.63 -9.76
N ILE A 8 2.11 -10.33 -8.49
CA ILE A 8 2.67 -9.06 -8.01
C ILE A 8 4.20 -9.14 -8.09
N ARG A 9 4.80 -8.35 -8.98
CA ARG A 9 6.26 -8.28 -9.15
C ARG A 9 6.90 -7.08 -8.50
N PHE A 10 6.19 -5.97 -8.42
CA PHE A 10 6.66 -4.75 -7.77
C PHE A 10 5.53 -4.15 -6.95
N ARG A 11 5.85 -3.78 -5.70
CA ARG A 11 4.92 -3.11 -4.79
C ARG A 11 5.63 -1.94 -4.12
N LEU A 12 5.00 -0.77 -4.18
CA LEU A 12 5.40 0.44 -3.45
C LEU A 12 4.24 0.88 -2.58
N VAL A 13 4.51 1.11 -1.29
CA VAL A 13 3.53 1.66 -0.34
C VAL A 13 4.10 2.93 0.26
N LEU A 14 3.32 4.02 0.17
CA LEU A 14 3.65 5.33 0.71
C LEU A 14 2.61 5.71 1.77
N HIS A 15 3.09 6.28 2.87
CA HIS A 15 2.24 6.83 3.92
C HIS A 15 2.38 8.34 3.97
N ARG A 16 1.25 9.04 3.98
CA ARG A 16 1.19 10.47 4.30
C ARG A 16 0.59 10.62 5.69
N ILE A 17 1.41 11.06 6.64
CA ILE A 17 1.03 11.30 8.03
C ILE A 17 1.30 12.78 8.31
N ASP A 18 0.26 13.51 8.66
CA ASP A 18 0.33 14.89 9.15
C ASP A 18 -0.60 14.97 10.38
N PRO A 19 -0.02 14.90 11.60
CA PRO A 19 -0.78 14.86 12.84
C PRO A 19 -1.57 16.14 13.12
N GLU A 20 -1.02 17.30 12.75
CA GLU A 20 -1.63 18.61 13.02
C GLU A 20 -2.92 18.80 12.22
N GLN A 21 -2.96 18.24 11.00
CA GLN A 21 -4.14 18.29 10.13
C GLN A 21 -5.03 17.04 10.25
N GLY A 22 -4.72 16.11 11.16
CA GLY A 22 -5.46 14.85 11.30
C GLY A 22 -5.44 13.98 10.03
N ILE A 23 -4.38 14.12 9.21
CA ILE A 23 -4.22 13.42 7.95
C ILE A 23 -3.42 12.14 8.19
N ARG A 24 -4.04 11.01 7.86
CA ARG A 24 -3.38 9.70 7.79
C ARG A 24 -3.88 8.97 6.57
N ARG A 25 -3.08 8.93 5.51
CA ARG A 25 -3.42 8.29 4.23
C ARG A 25 -2.34 7.31 3.83
N PHE A 26 -2.75 6.26 3.13
CA PHE A 26 -1.83 5.39 2.41
C PHE A 26 -2.09 5.50 0.91
N TYR A 27 -1.03 5.28 0.15
CA TYR A 27 -1.05 5.09 -1.29
C TYR A 27 -0.28 3.82 -1.59
N SER A 28 -0.85 2.95 -2.40
CA SER A 28 -0.20 1.71 -2.83
C SER A 28 -0.21 1.65 -4.35
N LEU A 29 0.93 1.26 -4.91
CA LEU A 29 1.13 1.06 -6.32
C LEU A 29 1.73 -0.34 -6.53
N MET A 30 1.11 -1.14 -7.39
CA MET A 30 1.54 -2.50 -7.68
C MET A 30 1.60 -2.73 -9.18
N ILE A 31 2.67 -3.39 -9.64
CA ILE A 31 2.77 -3.90 -11.00
C ILE A 31 2.45 -5.38 -10.94
N GLU A 32 1.34 -5.75 -11.56
CA GLU A 32 0.80 -7.11 -11.55
C GLU A 32 0.71 -7.67 -12.97
N ARG A 33 0.92 -8.98 -13.12
CA ARG A 33 0.53 -9.70 -14.34
C ARG A 33 -0.82 -10.35 -14.10
N ASP A 34 -1.71 -10.20 -15.07
CA ASP A 34 -2.98 -10.92 -15.03
C ASP A 34 -2.86 -12.38 -15.45
N LEU A 35 -3.98 -13.11 -15.42
CA LEU A 35 -4.05 -14.53 -15.81
C LEU A 35 -3.63 -14.78 -17.27
N PHE A 36 -3.58 -13.75 -18.11
CA PHE A 36 -3.19 -13.82 -19.52
C PHE A 36 -1.79 -13.25 -19.76
N GLY A 37 -1.05 -12.89 -18.71
CA GLY A 37 0.29 -12.32 -18.79
C GLY A 37 0.36 -10.83 -19.11
N THR A 38 -0.79 -10.14 -19.19
CA THR A 38 -0.84 -8.68 -19.41
C THR A 38 -0.37 -7.95 -18.16
N VAL A 39 0.54 -6.99 -18.33
CA VAL A 39 1.02 -6.13 -17.25
C VAL A 39 -0.03 -5.07 -16.93
N ARG A 40 -0.41 -4.97 -15.66
CA ARG A 40 -1.34 -3.97 -15.11
C ARG A 40 -0.69 -3.18 -13.99
N LEU A 41 -1.06 -1.91 -13.92
CA LEU A 41 -0.76 -1.03 -12.80
C LEU A 41 -1.99 -0.96 -11.90
N VAL A 42 -1.86 -1.46 -10.67
CA VAL A 42 -2.91 -1.40 -9.65
C VAL A 42 -2.58 -0.27 -8.68
N ARG A 43 -3.53 0.64 -8.49
CA ARG A 43 -3.40 1.79 -7.57
C ARG A 43 -4.49 1.70 -6.50
N ASN A 44 -4.07 1.67 -5.24
CA ASN A 44 -4.96 1.73 -4.09
C ASN A 44 -4.66 2.98 -3.26
N TRP A 45 -5.68 3.56 -2.65
CA TRP A 45 -5.54 4.66 -1.71
C TRP A 45 -6.60 4.58 -0.63
N GLY A 46 -6.29 5.10 0.55
CA GLY A 46 -7.26 5.14 1.63
C GLY A 46 -6.78 5.90 2.85
N ARG A 47 -7.67 6.03 3.83
CA ARG A 47 -7.34 6.57 5.15
C ARG A 47 -6.85 5.42 6.02
N VAL A 48 -5.71 5.60 6.68
CA VAL A 48 -5.28 4.66 7.72
C VAL A 48 -6.00 5.08 8.99
N TRP A 49 -6.90 4.22 9.48
CA TRP A 49 -7.44 4.39 10.81
C TRP A 49 -6.39 3.94 11.83
N THR A 50 -5.94 4.88 12.65
CA THR A 50 -5.22 4.53 13.88
C THR A 50 -6.17 4.86 15.03
N PRO A 51 -6.52 3.90 15.89
CA PRO A 51 -7.21 4.20 17.13
C PRO A 51 -6.40 5.24 17.92
N PRO A 52 -7.04 6.27 18.50
CA PRO A 52 -6.34 7.17 19.41
C PRO A 52 -5.85 6.34 20.61
N GLY A 53 -4.53 6.11 20.69
CA GLY A 53 -3.91 5.32 21.77
C GLY A 53 -2.73 4.43 21.34
N LEU A 54 -2.60 4.08 20.06
CA LEU A 54 -1.50 3.22 19.56
C LEU A 54 -0.29 4.00 19.01
N GLN A 55 -0.09 5.25 19.42
CA GLN A 55 1.04 6.09 18.95
C GLN A 55 2.38 5.79 19.65
N GLY A 56 2.49 4.68 20.36
CA GLY A 56 3.69 4.36 21.14
C GLY A 56 3.98 2.88 21.15
N PHE A 57 4.43 2.33 20.02
CA PHE A 57 5.44 1.26 20.00
C PHE A 57 6.24 1.43 18.71
N SER A 58 7.47 1.90 18.89
CA SER A 58 8.54 1.91 17.88
C SER A 58 9.02 0.51 17.60
#